data_AF-B3MB61-F1
#
_entry.id   AF-B3MB61-F1
#
_cell.length_a   1.000
_cell.length_b   1.000
_cell.length_c   1.000
_cell.angle_alpha   90.00
_cell.angle_beta   90.00
_cell.angle_gamma   90.00
#
_symmetry.space_group_name_H-M   'P 1'
#
loop_
_entity.id
_entity.type
_entity.pdbx_description
1 polymer ?
#
loop_
_entity_poly.entity_id
_entity_poly.type
_entity_poly.pdbx_seq_one_letter_code
_entity_poly.pdbx_strand_id
1 'polypeptide(L)'
;MFKLRVIIFLFGFQHLAITHASFFAFQTGQSRFSRKHFDNFTLDIINNTLHMDMVTTRPIHRGFKVLLDFQMRFEKGTNYQRLFAHILDPCVVVSSVRTNIFKSWFDSMLRHGNFMYNCPVPKGHYFLQGWKMDSTQVPHYMLPGNYCVSAHFFYGKLKSKQEDFVLDLNVYAALKA
;
A
#
# COMPACT_ATOMS: atom_id res chain seq x y z
N MET A 1 -40.78 -38.98 -24.06
CA MET A 1 -39.40 -39.26 -23.57
C MET A 1 -38.34 -38.29 -24.13
N PHE A 2 -38.62 -36.98 -24.23
CA PHE A 2 -37.71 -36.03 -24.93
C PHE A 2 -37.54 -34.66 -24.25
N LYS A 3 -37.88 -34.51 -22.96
CA LYS A 3 -37.80 -33.22 -22.24
C LYS A 3 -36.74 -33.13 -21.12
N LEU A 4 -36.07 -34.23 -20.77
CA LEU A 4 -35.20 -34.27 -19.59
C LEU A 4 -33.70 -34.14 -19.87
N ARG A 5 -33.26 -34.20 -21.14
CA ARG A 5 -31.82 -34.16 -21.49
C ARG A 5 -31.25 -32.76 -21.75
N VAL A 6 -32.10 -31.74 -21.89
CA VAL A 6 -31.64 -30.36 -22.21
C VAL A 6 -31.26 -29.56 -20.96
N ILE A 7 -31.87 -29.86 -19.81
CA ILE A 7 -31.68 -29.08 -18.58
C ILE A 7 -30.30 -29.33 -17.94
N ILE A 8 -29.75 -30.55 -18.07
CA ILE A 8 -28.43 -30.88 -17.50
C ILE A 8 -27.29 -30.18 -18.27
N PHE A 9 -27.47 -29.92 -19.57
CA PHE A 9 -26.48 -29.20 -20.36
C PHE A 9 -26.42 -27.69 -20.07
N LEU A 10 -27.49 -27.10 -19.53
CA LEU A 10 -27.52 -25.68 -19.15
C LEU A 10 -26.94 -25.42 -17.75
N PHE A 11 -26.94 -26.40 -16.86
CA PHE A 11 -26.33 -26.28 -15.52
C PHE A 11 -24.87 -26.75 -15.45
N GLY A 12 -24.35 -27.44 -16.48
CA GLY A 12 -22.99 -27.99 -16.49
C GLY A 12 -21.89 -27.04 -16.96
N PHE A 13 -22.22 -25.82 -17.40
CA PHE A 13 -21.27 -24.92 -18.08
C PHE A 13 -21.06 -23.55 -17.41
N GLN A 14 -21.57 -23.35 -16.20
CA GLN A 14 -21.25 -22.16 -15.41
C GLN A 14 -20.24 -22.53 -14.31
N HIS A 15 -19.11 -21.80 -14.32
CA HIS A 15 -18.06 -21.78 -13.29
C HIS A 15 -16.85 -22.72 -13.46
N LEU A 16 -16.21 -22.68 -14.64
CA LEU A 16 -14.77 -22.43 -14.64
C LEU A 16 -14.53 -21.00 -15.13
N ALA A 17 -14.97 -20.02 -14.34
CA ALA A 17 -14.31 -18.73 -14.40
C ALA A 17 -12.94 -18.97 -13.77
N ILE A 18 -11.91 -19.11 -14.60
CA ILE A 18 -10.53 -19.00 -14.13
C ILE A 18 -10.42 -17.57 -13.60
N THR A 19 -10.66 -17.38 -12.30
CA THR A 19 -10.37 -16.12 -11.63
C THR A 19 -8.86 -16.00 -11.61
N HIS A 20 -8.33 -15.36 -12.66
CA HIS A 20 -6.96 -14.90 -12.71
C HIS A 20 -6.73 -13.99 -11.50
N ALA A 21 -6.02 -14.50 -10.50
CA ALA A 21 -5.77 -13.78 -9.26
C ALA A 21 -4.80 -12.64 -9.56
N SER A 22 -5.31 -11.41 -9.56
CA SER A 22 -4.46 -10.26 -9.80
C SER A 22 -3.46 -10.09 -8.67
N PHE A 23 -2.20 -9.85 -9.01
CA PHE A 23 -1.13 -9.66 -8.03
C PHE A 23 -0.21 -8.49 -8.43
N PHE A 24 0.32 -7.82 -7.42
CA PHE A 24 1.34 -6.81 -7.63
C PHE A 24 2.73 -7.44 -7.66
N ALA A 25 3.49 -7.10 -8.69
CA ALA A 25 4.91 -7.35 -8.82
C ALA A 25 5.67 -6.05 -8.50
N PHE A 26 6.20 -5.92 -7.28
CA PHE A 26 7.09 -4.84 -6.88
C PHE A 26 8.36 -4.83 -7.73
N GLN A 27 8.73 -3.66 -8.24
CA GLN A 27 9.84 -3.45 -9.16
C GLN A 27 11.00 -2.73 -8.48
N THR A 28 10.72 -1.55 -7.92
CA THR A 28 11.74 -0.73 -7.26
C THR A 28 11.10 0.21 -6.25
N GLY A 29 11.90 0.64 -5.27
CA GLY A 29 11.51 1.52 -4.19
C GLY A 29 12.54 2.63 -4.05
N GLN A 30 12.08 3.83 -3.74
CA GLN A 30 12.94 4.97 -3.42
C GLN A 30 12.44 5.60 -2.14
N SER A 31 13.38 6.05 -1.31
CA SER A 31 13.06 6.74 -0.07
C SER A 31 13.93 7.96 0.14
N ARG A 32 13.38 8.96 0.82
CA ARG A 32 14.11 10.11 1.34
C ARG A 32 13.57 10.43 2.72
N PHE A 33 14.42 10.53 3.73
CA PHE A 33 13.98 10.75 5.09
C PHE A 33 14.65 11.96 5.73
N SER A 34 13.98 12.50 6.75
CA SER A 34 14.50 13.59 7.56
C SER A 34 15.29 13.07 8.75
N ARG A 35 16.57 13.47 8.86
CA ARG A 35 17.44 13.13 10.01
C ARG A 35 16.93 13.69 11.34
N LYS A 36 15.99 14.64 11.30
CA LYS A 36 15.29 15.15 12.49
C LYS A 36 14.40 14.10 13.15
N HIS A 37 13.86 13.17 12.37
CA HIS A 37 12.86 12.17 12.79
C HIS A 37 13.40 10.74 12.74
N PHE A 38 14.35 10.46 11.86
CA PHE A 38 14.99 9.15 11.72
C PHE A 38 16.50 9.25 11.81
N ASP A 39 17.12 8.31 12.51
CA ASP A 39 18.55 8.10 12.42
C ASP A 39 18.87 7.31 11.15
N ASN A 40 18.13 6.23 10.88
CA ASN A 40 18.24 5.47 9.66
C ASN A 40 16.88 5.10 9.09
N PHE A 41 16.82 4.92 7.77
CA PHE A 41 15.67 4.40 7.06
C PHE A 41 16.13 3.68 5.79
N THR A 42 15.72 2.43 5.59
CA THR A 42 15.96 1.65 4.38
C THR A 42 14.66 1.05 3.87
N LEU A 43 14.58 0.88 2.55
CA LEU A 43 13.47 0.25 1.85
C LEU A 43 14.04 -0.62 0.75
N ASP A 44 13.84 -1.93 0.88
CA ASP A 44 14.37 -2.93 -0.03
C ASP A 44 13.23 -3.78 -0.59
N ILE A 45 13.36 -4.19 -1.85
CA ILE A 45 12.44 -5.13 -2.49
C ILE A 45 13.22 -6.40 -2.79
N ILE A 46 12.84 -7.48 -2.11
CA ILE A 46 13.50 -8.78 -2.22
C ILE A 46 12.41 -9.81 -2.54
N ASN A 47 12.57 -10.55 -3.64
CA ASN A 47 11.64 -11.62 -4.04
C ASN A 47 10.15 -11.20 -4.08
N ASN A 48 9.86 -10.03 -4.66
CA ASN A 48 8.50 -9.45 -4.69
C ASN A 48 7.89 -9.17 -3.30
N THR A 49 8.73 -8.92 -2.30
CA THR A 49 8.31 -8.52 -0.98
C THR A 49 9.04 -7.25 -0.56
N LEU A 50 8.36 -6.40 0.19
CA LEU A 50 8.90 -5.17 0.73
C LEU A 50 9.49 -5.43 2.11
N HIS A 51 10.72 -4.96 2.27
CA HIS A 51 11.44 -4.90 3.53
C HIS A 51 11.70 -3.42 3.85
N MET A 52 11.43 -3.03 5.08
CA MET A 52 11.67 -1.68 5.56
C MET A 52 12.35 -1.77 6.91
N ASP A 53 13.39 -0.98 7.12
CA ASP A 53 14.06 -0.84 8.41
C ASP A 53 14.16 0.64 8.75
N MET A 54 13.83 1.02 9.98
CA MET A 54 13.93 2.40 10.41
C MET A 54 14.29 2.51 11.89
N VAL A 55 15.11 3.51 12.20
CA VAL A 55 15.40 3.92 13.57
C VAL A 55 14.85 5.32 13.77
N THR A 56 13.80 5.44 14.57
CA THR A 56 13.17 6.73 14.87
C THR A 56 13.90 7.43 16.02
N THR A 57 14.23 8.71 15.86
CA THR A 57 14.88 9.52 16.91
C THR A 57 13.86 10.20 17.82
N ARG A 58 12.61 10.33 17.35
CA ARG A 58 11.50 10.97 18.05
C ARG A 58 10.27 10.05 18.02
N PRO A 59 9.41 10.11 19.06
CA PRO A 59 8.12 9.42 19.00
C PRO A 59 7.24 9.97 17.88
N ILE A 60 6.44 9.10 17.26
CA ILE A 60 5.44 9.49 16.26
C ILE A 60 4.16 9.83 17.02
N HIS A 61 3.76 11.09 17.01
CA HIS A 61 2.59 11.60 17.73
C HIS A 61 1.36 11.71 16.81
N ARG A 62 0.20 11.95 17.42
CA ARG A 62 -1.02 12.31 16.66
C ARG A 62 -0.79 13.56 15.81
N GLY A 63 -1.49 13.65 14.68
CA GLY A 63 -1.26 14.71 13.70
C GLY A 63 -0.13 14.42 12.72
N PHE A 64 0.46 13.21 12.80
CA PHE A 64 1.29 12.65 11.74
C PHE A 64 0.40 12.35 10.53
N LYS A 65 0.77 12.90 9.37
CA LYS A 65 -0.03 12.78 8.16
C LYS A 65 0.78 12.14 7.05
N VAL A 66 0.10 11.42 6.17
CA VAL A 66 0.65 10.90 4.93
C VAL A 66 -0.24 11.34 3.77
N LEU A 67 0.36 11.99 2.78
CA LEU A 67 -0.24 12.13 1.46
C LEU A 67 0.12 10.89 0.66
N LEU A 68 -0.87 10.01 0.44
CA LEU A 68 -0.75 8.90 -0.50
C LEU A 68 -1.23 9.37 -1.87
N ASP A 69 -0.40 9.18 -2.88
CA ASP A 69 -0.67 9.54 -4.27
C ASP A 69 -0.50 8.30 -5.14
N PHE A 70 -1.60 7.86 -5.75
CA PHE A 70 -1.64 6.69 -6.61
C PHE A 70 -1.60 7.14 -8.05
N GLN A 71 -0.58 6.68 -8.74
CA GLN A 71 -0.36 6.98 -10.14
C GLN A 71 -0.31 5.67 -10.93
N MET A 72 -0.84 5.71 -12.14
CA MET A 72 -0.76 4.58 -13.06
C MET A 72 -0.23 5.01 -14.42
N ARG A 73 0.43 4.08 -15.08
CA ARG A 73 0.85 4.18 -16.46
C ARG A 73 0.43 2.91 -17.18
N PHE A 74 -0.42 3.07 -18.18
CA PHE A 74 -0.76 1.98 -19.11
C PHE A 74 0.51 1.47 -19.82
N GLU A 75 0.55 0.21 -20.22
CA GLU A 75 1.76 -0.41 -20.81
C GLU A 75 2.33 0.34 -22.02
N LYS A 76 1.46 1.01 -22.79
CA LYS A 76 1.84 1.83 -23.96
C LYS A 76 1.96 3.33 -23.67
N GLY A 77 1.72 3.75 -22.44
CA GLY A 77 1.80 5.15 -22.02
C GLY A 77 3.23 5.52 -21.62
N THR A 78 3.63 6.76 -21.90
CA THR A 78 4.94 7.28 -21.51
C THR A 78 4.95 7.84 -20.10
N ASN A 79 3.84 8.45 -19.67
CA ASN A 79 3.74 9.20 -18.42
C ASN A 79 2.85 8.50 -17.38
N TYR A 80 3.21 8.63 -16.10
CA TYR A 80 2.33 8.30 -14.99
C TYR A 80 1.23 9.35 -14.86
N GLN A 81 -0.01 8.90 -14.74
CA GLN A 81 -1.18 9.72 -14.51
C GLN A 81 -1.69 9.47 -13.10
N ARG A 82 -1.96 10.55 -12.35
CA ARG A 82 -2.56 10.44 -11.01
C ARG A 82 -3.99 9.92 -11.13
N LEU A 83 -4.26 8.83 -10.44
CA LEU A 83 -5.60 8.28 -10.26
C LEU A 83 -6.35 9.00 -9.14
N PHE A 84 -5.72 9.06 -7.97
CA PHE A 84 -6.25 9.74 -6.80
C PHE A 84 -5.14 10.03 -5.80
N ALA A 85 -5.38 11.00 -4.92
CA ALA A 85 -4.48 11.29 -3.82
C ALA A 85 -5.28 11.62 -2.56
N HIS A 86 -4.86 11.08 -1.42
CA HIS A 86 -5.52 11.26 -0.13
C HIS A 86 -4.52 11.57 0.97
N ILE A 87 -4.87 12.54 1.82
CA ILE A 87 -4.17 12.78 3.07
C ILE A 87 -4.85 11.93 4.15
N LEU A 88 -4.08 11.06 4.77
CA LEU A 88 -4.52 10.21 5.87
C LEU A 88 -3.73 10.53 7.14
N ASP A 89 -4.31 10.25 8.30
CA ASP A 89 -3.59 10.19 9.57
C ASP A 89 -3.34 8.70 9.88
N PRO A 90 -2.10 8.18 9.76
CA PRO A 90 -1.81 6.77 10.00
C PRO A 90 -2.26 6.31 11.39
N CYS A 91 -2.13 7.14 12.43
CA CYS A 91 -2.56 6.82 13.79
C CYS A 91 -4.07 6.56 13.86
N VAL A 92 -4.86 7.37 13.14
CA VAL A 92 -6.32 7.20 13.04
C VAL A 92 -6.66 5.97 12.21
N VAL A 93 -5.95 5.72 11.11
CA VAL A 93 -6.19 4.54 10.27
C VAL A 93 -5.95 3.26 11.05
N VAL A 94 -4.79 3.09 11.70
CA VAL A 94 -4.47 1.83 12.41
C VAL A 94 -5.42 1.54 13.57
N SER A 95 -5.92 2.57 14.26
CA SER A 95 -6.84 2.44 15.39
C SER A 95 -8.32 2.40 14.99
N SER A 96 -8.66 2.69 13.73
CA SER A 96 -10.04 2.70 13.25
C SER A 96 -10.65 1.31 13.24
N VAL A 97 -11.90 1.18 13.70
CA VAL A 97 -12.70 -0.04 13.52
C VAL A 97 -13.30 -0.15 12.12
N ARG A 98 -13.38 0.97 11.38
CA ARG A 98 -13.90 0.99 10.01
C ARG A 98 -12.89 0.37 9.06
N THR A 99 -13.30 -0.70 8.40
CA THR A 99 -12.53 -1.38 7.37
C THR A 99 -12.62 -0.58 6.07
N ASN A 100 -11.47 -0.22 5.53
CA ASN A 100 -11.30 0.30 4.18
C ASN A 100 -10.00 -0.27 3.61
N ILE A 101 -9.69 0.09 2.36
CA ILE A 101 -8.51 -0.42 1.69
C ILE A 101 -7.21 -0.07 2.42
N PHE A 102 -7.07 1.17 2.89
CA PHE A 102 -5.90 1.61 3.64
C PHE A 102 -5.77 0.85 4.95
N LYS A 103 -6.87 0.66 5.69
CA LYS A 103 -6.88 -0.15 6.92
C LYS A 103 -6.38 -1.58 6.65
N SER A 104 -6.88 -2.22 5.60
CA SER A 104 -6.46 -3.57 5.21
C SER A 104 -4.96 -3.65 4.93
N TRP A 105 -4.40 -2.64 4.26
CA TRP A 105 -2.96 -2.60 3.98
C TRP A 105 -2.14 -2.35 5.24
N PHE A 106 -2.52 -1.37 6.07
CA PHE A 106 -1.84 -1.09 7.34
C PHE A 106 -1.87 -2.30 8.28
N ASP A 107 -3.01 -2.98 8.42
CA ASP A 107 -3.13 -4.20 9.23
C ASP A 107 -2.23 -5.31 8.72
N SER A 108 -2.11 -5.43 7.40
CA SER A 108 -1.21 -6.40 6.81
C SER A 108 0.26 -6.07 7.06
N MET A 109 0.64 -4.80 6.97
CA MET A 109 2.00 -4.35 7.30
C MET A 109 2.31 -4.59 8.77
N LEU A 110 1.37 -4.29 9.68
CA LEU A 110 1.50 -4.52 11.12
C LEU A 110 1.71 -6.00 11.47
N ARG A 111 1.15 -6.93 10.69
CA ARG A 111 1.39 -8.38 10.84
C ARG A 111 2.79 -8.83 10.38
N HIS A 112 3.46 -8.04 9.55
CA HIS A 112 4.80 -8.35 9.00
C HIS A 112 5.90 -7.48 9.63
N GLY A 113 5.61 -6.81 10.75
CA GLY A 113 6.52 -5.88 11.38
C GLY A 113 6.26 -5.73 12.87
N ASN A 114 6.95 -4.79 13.49
CA ASN A 114 6.83 -4.49 14.92
C ASN A 114 6.21 -3.11 15.21
N PHE A 115 5.51 -2.51 14.23
CA PHE A 115 4.85 -1.22 14.45
C PHE A 115 3.71 -1.34 15.45
N MET A 116 3.43 -0.25 16.17
CA MET A 116 2.37 -0.21 17.17
C MET A 116 1.05 0.28 16.57
N TYR A 117 -0.05 -0.32 17.00
CA TYR A 117 -1.41 0.06 16.60
C TYR A 117 -1.89 1.37 17.23
N ASN A 118 -1.18 1.87 18.24
CA ASN A 118 -1.58 3.03 19.02
C ASN A 118 -0.50 4.11 18.95
N CYS A 119 -0.96 5.35 18.76
CA CYS A 119 -0.11 6.52 18.91
C CYS A 119 -0.24 7.10 20.34
N PRO A 120 0.83 7.64 20.93
CA PRO A 120 2.14 7.87 20.30
C PRO A 120 2.96 6.58 20.16
N VAL A 121 3.58 6.40 19.00
CA VAL A 121 4.54 5.30 18.76
C VAL A 121 5.88 5.74 19.34
N PRO A 122 6.45 5.04 20.34
CA PRO A 122 7.69 5.44 20.97
C PRO A 122 8.86 5.54 19.99
N LYS A 123 9.90 6.31 20.35
CA LYS A 123 11.16 6.25 19.59
C LYS A 123 11.76 4.84 19.70
N GLY A 124 12.42 4.38 18.65
CA GLY A 124 13.01 3.05 18.61
C GLY A 124 13.24 2.52 17.20
N HIS A 125 13.66 1.26 17.14
CA HIS A 125 13.87 0.51 15.92
C HIS A 125 12.57 -0.19 15.50
N TYR A 126 12.20 0.00 14.24
CA TYR A 126 11.03 -0.59 13.63
C TYR A 126 11.36 -1.20 12.29
N PHE A 127 10.70 -2.30 11.96
CA PHE A 127 10.90 -3.00 10.72
C PHE A 127 9.61 -3.56 10.14
N LEU A 128 9.62 -3.73 8.83
CA LEU A 128 8.68 -4.50 8.02
C LEU A 128 9.51 -5.56 7.28
N GLN A 129 9.14 -6.82 7.35
CA GLN A 129 9.89 -7.90 6.71
C GLN A 129 8.97 -8.77 5.86
N GLY A 130 9.31 -8.90 4.58
CA GLY A 130 8.62 -9.82 3.68
C GLY A 130 7.16 -9.43 3.40
N TRP A 131 6.81 -8.15 3.49
CA TRP A 131 5.44 -7.74 3.23
C TRP A 131 5.13 -7.84 1.73
N LYS A 132 4.06 -8.55 1.41
CA LYS A 132 3.49 -8.60 0.06
C LYS A 132 2.05 -8.15 0.09
N MET A 133 1.60 -7.62 -1.04
CA MET A 133 0.20 -7.31 -1.23
C MET A 133 -0.55 -8.57 -1.64
N ASP A 134 -1.46 -9.01 -0.78
CA ASP A 134 -2.33 -10.14 -1.09
C ASP A 134 -3.34 -9.77 -2.18
N SER A 135 -3.71 -10.74 -3.03
CA SER A 135 -4.74 -10.57 -4.07
C SER A 135 -6.06 -10.00 -3.52
N THR A 136 -6.44 -10.36 -2.29
CA THR A 136 -7.65 -9.87 -1.62
C THR A 136 -7.56 -8.39 -1.22
N GLN A 137 -6.36 -7.81 -1.24
CA GLN A 137 -6.09 -6.41 -0.93
C GLN A 137 -6.03 -5.54 -2.18
N VAL A 138 -6.04 -6.17 -3.36
CA VAL A 138 -6.12 -5.50 -4.66
C VAL A 138 -7.59 -5.24 -4.97
N PRO A 139 -8.04 -3.97 -4.98
CA PRO A 139 -9.41 -3.70 -5.36
C PRO A 139 -9.68 -4.08 -6.82
N HIS A 140 -10.82 -4.72 -7.06
CA HIS A 140 -11.21 -5.24 -8.38
C HIS A 140 -11.31 -4.20 -9.49
N TYR A 141 -11.37 -2.91 -9.15
CA TYR A 141 -11.41 -1.81 -10.13
C TYR A 141 -10.03 -1.42 -10.65
N MET A 142 -8.94 -1.98 -10.14
CA MET A 142 -7.59 -1.70 -10.66
C MET A 142 -7.36 -2.44 -11.96
N LEU A 143 -6.85 -1.71 -12.95
CA LEU A 143 -6.54 -2.25 -14.27
C LEU A 143 -5.09 -2.75 -14.33
N PRO A 144 -4.79 -3.80 -15.09
CA PRO A 144 -3.41 -4.21 -15.36
C PRO A 144 -2.57 -3.05 -15.90
N GLY A 145 -1.33 -2.93 -15.42
CA GLY A 145 -0.45 -1.82 -15.79
C GLY A 145 0.63 -1.55 -14.75
N ASN A 146 1.40 -0.48 -14.98
CA ASN A 146 2.45 -0.05 -14.04
C ASN A 146 1.89 1.00 -13.09
N TYR A 147 2.15 0.84 -11.80
CA TYR A 147 1.71 1.71 -10.73
C TYR A 147 2.92 2.32 -10.03
N CYS A 148 2.78 3.57 -9.64
CA CYS A 148 3.65 4.24 -8.69
C CYS A 148 2.79 4.74 -7.54
N VAL A 149 3.14 4.32 -6.33
CA VAL A 149 2.52 4.83 -5.10
C VAL A 149 3.55 5.71 -4.40
N SER A 150 3.25 6.99 -4.31
CA SER A 150 4.04 7.96 -3.56
C SER A 150 3.41 8.18 -2.19
N ALA A 151 4.21 8.10 -1.14
CA ALA A 151 3.80 8.39 0.23
C ALA A 151 4.68 9.51 0.79
N HIS A 152 4.08 10.68 1.02
CA HIS A 152 4.75 11.83 1.60
C HIS A 152 4.25 12.05 3.03
N PHE A 153 5.12 11.80 4.00
CA PHE A 153 4.84 11.90 5.42
C PHE A 153 5.32 13.23 6.00
N PHE A 154 4.45 13.89 6.76
CA PHE A 154 4.69 15.22 7.30
C PHE A 154 3.86 15.49 8.57
N TYR A 155 4.28 16.48 9.35
CA TYR A 155 3.43 17.15 10.33
C TYR A 155 3.03 18.56 9.82
N GLY A 156 1.97 19.11 10.40
CA GLY A 156 1.50 20.46 10.10
C GLY A 156 0.61 20.54 8.85
N LYS A 157 0.83 21.56 8.03
CA LYS A 157 0.06 21.85 6.81
C LYS A 157 0.92 21.63 5.58
N LEU A 158 0.45 20.73 4.71
CA LEU A 158 1.09 20.37 3.44
C LEU A 158 1.35 21.61 2.56
N LYS A 159 2.52 21.63 1.90
CA LYS A 159 3.04 22.69 1.02
C LYS A 159 3.03 24.07 1.65
N SER A 160 3.35 24.15 2.94
CA SER A 160 3.43 25.41 3.68
C SER A 160 4.73 25.52 4.47
N LYS A 161 5.07 26.73 4.94
CA LYS A 161 6.23 26.95 5.83
C LYS A 161 6.10 26.20 7.18
N GLN A 162 4.89 25.75 7.52
CA GLN A 162 4.61 25.00 8.73
C GLN A 162 4.69 23.48 8.50
N GLU A 163 5.04 23.04 7.29
CA GLU A 163 5.25 21.62 7.01
C GLU A 163 6.55 21.17 7.66
N ASP A 164 6.46 20.13 8.48
CA ASP A 164 7.61 19.42 9.01
C ASP A 164 7.75 18.09 8.28
N PHE A 165 8.61 18.08 7.27
CA PHE A 165 8.89 16.91 6.44
C PHE A 165 9.49 15.76 7.27
N VAL A 166 8.95 14.56 7.08
CA VAL A 166 9.35 13.35 7.80
C VAL A 166 9.97 12.32 6.86
N LEU A 167 9.24 11.89 5.84
CA LEU A 167 9.65 10.80 4.94
C LEU A 167 8.93 10.91 3.59
N ASP A 168 9.63 10.66 2.50
CA ASP A 168 9.07 10.38 1.18
C ASP A 168 9.38 8.93 0.81
N LEU A 169 8.38 8.22 0.28
CA LEU A 169 8.53 6.91 -0.33
C LEU A 169 7.91 6.93 -1.73
N ASN A 170 8.56 6.29 -2.69
CA ASN A 170 7.98 5.94 -3.98
C ASN A 170 8.14 4.45 -4.19
N VAL A 171 7.04 3.73 -4.38
CA VAL A 171 7.06 2.29 -4.67
C VAL A 171 6.46 2.06 -6.05
N TYR A 172 7.24 1.42 -6.91
CA TYR A 172 6.83 1.07 -8.26
C TYR A 172 6.49 -0.42 -8.31
N ALA A 173 5.35 -0.74 -8.90
CA ALA A 173 4.88 -2.11 -9.06
C ALA A 173 4.10 -2.28 -10.36
N ALA A 174 4.03 -3.51 -10.88
CA ALA A 174 3.15 -3.86 -11.98
C ALA A 174 1.99 -4.72 -11.47
N LEU A 175 0.76 -4.34 -11.79
CA LEU A 175 -0.40 -5.20 -11.56
C LEU A 175 -0.52 -6.17 -12.74
N LYS A 176 -0.43 -7.46 -12.45
CA LYS A 176 -0.60 -8.54 -13.42
C LYS A 176 -1.90 -9.28 -13.15
N ALA A 177 -2.56 -9.71 -14.22
CA ALA A 177 -3.72 -10.61 -14.18
C ALA A 177 -3.28 -12.03 -14.49
#